data_AF-A0AAW3F9K9-F1
#
_entry.id   AF-A0AAW3F9K9-F1
#
_cell.length_a   1.000
_cell.length_b   1.000
_cell.length_c   1.000
_cell.angle_alpha   90.00
_cell.angle_beta   90.00
_cell.angle_gamma   90.00
#
_symmetry.space_group_name_H-M   'P 1'
#
loop_
_entity.id
_entity.type
_entity.pdbx_description
1 polymer ?
#
loop_
_entity_poly.entity_id
_entity_poly.type
_entity_poly.pdbx_seq_one_letter_code
_entity_poly.pdbx_strand_id
1 'polypeptide(L)' 'MKLKSNNAALHRSLTVSVRPKPIRMGTEHVYELNGSRLHDVLVDGRWVTVAATAVVAS' A
#
# COMPACT_ATOMS: atom_id res chain seq x y z
N MET A 1 -23.36 -1.85 -47.63
CA MET A 1 -22.23 -1.09 -47.03
C MET A 1 -21.85 -1.76 -45.72
N LYS A 2 -20.64 -2.31 -45.57
CA LYS A 2 -20.21 -2.98 -44.32
C LYS A 2 -19.39 -2.00 -43.47
N LEU A 3 -19.88 -1.66 -42.28
CA LEU A 3 -19.10 -0.90 -41.29
C LEU A 3 -18.07 -1.84 -40.64
N LYS A 4 -16.78 -1.48 -40.73
CA LYS A 4 -15.72 -2.13 -39.96
C LYS A 4 -15.75 -1.57 -38.54
N SER A 5 -15.93 -2.44 -37.55
CA SER A 5 -15.85 -2.09 -36.14
C SER A 5 -14.39 -1.79 -35.77
N ASN A 6 -14.04 -0.53 -35.60
CA ASN A 6 -12.75 -0.11 -35.05
C ASN A 6 -12.80 -0.25 -33.52
N ASN A 7 -12.52 -1.45 -33.02
CA ASN A 7 -12.38 -1.70 -31.58
C ASN A 7 -10.99 -1.23 -31.12
N ALA A 8 -10.83 0.07 -30.88
CA ALA A 8 -9.62 0.60 -30.27
C ALA A 8 -9.58 0.18 -28.79
N ALA A 9 -8.65 -0.70 -28.43
CA ALA A 9 -8.44 -1.11 -27.05
C ALA A 9 -8.03 0.12 -26.21
N LEU A 10 -8.88 0.52 -25.26
CA LEU A 10 -8.62 1.66 -24.40
C LEU A 10 -7.56 1.26 -23.36
N HIS A 11 -6.29 1.55 -23.63
CA HIS A 11 -5.22 1.36 -22.66
C HIS A 11 -5.40 2.32 -21.48
N ARG A 12 -5.71 1.79 -20.30
CA ARG A 12 -5.72 2.54 -19.05
C ARG A 12 -4.39 2.35 -18.34
N SER A 13 -3.62 3.43 -18.18
CA SER A 13 -2.43 3.45 -17.32
C SER A 13 -2.81 4.01 -15.94
N LEU A 14 -2.31 3.37 -14.88
CA LEU A 14 -2.40 3.86 -13.50
C LEU A 14 -1.00 4.26 -13.05
N THR A 15 -0.78 5.54 -12.79
CA THR A 15 0.46 6.01 -12.17
C THR A 15 0.43 5.70 -10.68
N VAL A 16 1.27 4.76 -10.24
CA VAL A 16 1.46 4.44 -8.81
C VAL A 16 2.71 5.16 -8.30
N SER A 17 2.56 6.05 -7.33
CA SER A 17 3.70 6.61 -6.60
C SER A 17 3.99 5.71 -5.40
N VAL A 18 5.14 5.04 -5.39
CA VAL A 18 5.61 4.28 -4.24
C VAL A 18 6.49 5.20 -3.40
N ARG A 19 6.03 5.57 -2.20
CA ARG A 19 6.88 6.25 -1.22
C ARG A 19 7.76 5.21 -0.52
N PRO A 20 9.10 5.36 -0.50
CA PRO A 20 9.97 4.52 0.31
C PRO A 20 9.52 4.63 1.76
N LYS A 21 9.09 3.51 2.33
CA LYS A 21 8.75 3.45 3.75
C LYS A 21 10.02 3.12 4.52
N PRO A 22 10.19 3.64 5.76
CA PRO A 22 11.28 3.21 6.63
C PRO A 22 11.40 1.68 6.66
N ILE A 23 12.64 1.20 6.54
CA ILE A 23 12.93 -0.23 6.67
C ILE A 23 12.57 -0.63 8.09
N ARG A 24 11.84 -1.74 8.25
CA ARG A 24 11.54 -2.28 9.57
C ARG A 24 12.84 -2.83 10.17
N MET A 25 13.13 -2.45 11.42
CA MET A 25 14.37 -2.79 12.11
C MET A 25 14.05 -3.54 13.42
N GLY A 26 14.92 -4.46 13.83
CA GLY A 26 14.74 -5.22 15.06
C GLY A 26 13.56 -6.20 15.00
N THR A 27 12.89 -6.41 16.13
CA THR A 27 11.75 -7.33 16.28
C THR A 27 10.40 -6.62 16.34
N GLU A 28 10.38 -5.28 16.46
CA GLU A 28 9.17 -4.46 16.55
C GLU A 28 9.35 -3.18 15.72
N HIS A 29 8.30 -2.73 15.06
CA HIS A 29 8.33 -1.51 14.27
C HIS A 29 6.99 -0.77 14.33
N VAL A 30 7.03 0.49 14.73
CA VAL A 30 5.86 1.37 14.81
C VAL A 30 6.00 2.51 13.81
N TYR A 31 4.97 2.74 13.02
CA TYR A 31 4.96 3.79 11.99
C TYR A 31 3.54 4.22 11.62
N GLU A 32 3.43 5.33 10.91
CA GLU A 32 2.17 5.79 10.35
C GLU A 32 2.04 5.43 8.86
N LEU A 33 0.87 4.92 8.48
CA LEU A 33 0.51 4.64 7.09
C LEU A 33 -0.98 4.90 6.91
N ASN A 34 -1.34 5.69 5.89
CA ASN A 34 -2.74 5.96 5.51
C ASN A 34 -3.62 6.44 6.70
N GLY A 35 -3.08 7.33 7.53
CA GLY A 35 -3.81 7.86 8.69
C GLY A 35 -4.01 6.85 9.82
N SER A 36 -3.24 5.76 9.84
CA SER A 36 -3.22 4.80 10.94
C SER A 36 -1.82 4.62 11.47
N ARG A 37 -1.69 4.52 12.80
CA ARG A 37 -0.47 4.10 13.48
C ARG A 37 -0.50 2.57 13.57
N LEU A 38 0.44 1.93 12.89
CA LEU A 38 0.58 0.48 12.85
C LEU A 38 1.70 0.04 13.80
N HIS A 39 1.49 -1.10 14.45
CA HIS A 39 2.50 -1.81 15.22
C HIS A 39 2.72 -3.18 14.58
N ASP A 40 3.91 -3.37 13.99
CA ASP A 40 4.33 -4.61 13.37
C ASP A 40 5.36 -5.31 14.26
N VAL A 41 5.25 -6.63 14.41
CA VAL A 41 6.21 -7.49 15.13
C VAL A 41 6.77 -8.56 14.19
N LEU A 42 8.03 -8.96 14.40
CA LEU A 42 8.68 -10.01 13.64
C LEU A 42 8.44 -11.36 14.30
N VAL A 43 7.68 -12.23 13.65
CA VAL A 43 7.37 -13.60 14.10
C VAL A 43 7.88 -14.56 13.05
N ASP A 44 8.77 -15.48 13.42
CA ASP A 44 9.35 -16.48 12.52
C ASP A 44 9.94 -15.88 11.21
N GLY A 45 10.57 -14.71 11.33
CA GLY A 45 11.15 -14.00 10.18
C GLY A 45 10.13 -13.26 9.30
N ARG A 46 8.85 -13.23 9.69
CA ARG A 46 7.77 -12.53 8.98
C ARG A 46 7.20 -11.39 9.82
N TRP A 47 7.04 -10.23 9.20
CA TRP A 47 6.37 -9.09 9.83
C TRP A 47 4.85 -9.30 9.88
N VAL A 48 4.27 -9.15 11.07
CA VAL A 48 2.84 -9.26 11.35
C VAL A 48 2.36 -7.99 12.02
N THR A 49 1.30 -7.36 11.48
CA THR A 49 0.65 -6.21 12.12
C THR A 49 -0.23 -6.71 13.26
N VAL A 50 0.09 -6.32 14.49
CA VAL A 50 -0.63 -6.72 15.71
C VAL A 50 -1.55 -5.63 16.25
N ALA A 51 -1.33 -4.37 15.86
CA ALA A 51 -2.23 -3.28 16.17
C ALA A 51 -2.29 -2.25 15.04
N ALA A 52 -3.47 -1.66 14.84
CA ALA A 52 -3.72 -0.58 13.90
C ALA A 52 -4.70 0.41 14.54
N THR A 53 -4.24 1.62 14.81
CA THR A 53 -5.04 2.66 15.44
C THR A 53 -5.18 3.85 14.50
N ALA A 54 -6.41 4.31 14.26
CA ALA A 54 -6.63 5.51 13.48
C ALA A 54 -5.97 6.72 14.16
N VAL A 55 -5.24 7.51 13.38
CA VAL A 55 -4.68 8.80 13.80
C VAL A 55 -5.66 9.86 13.33
N VAL A 56 -6.36 10.49 14.27
CA VAL A 56 -7.19 11.66 13.96
C VAL A 56 -6.24 12.82 13.72
N ALA A 57 -6.17 13.30 12.48
CA ALA A 57 -5.47 14.54 12.17
C ALA A 57 -6.10 15.66 13.00
N SER A 58 -5.28 16.31 13.83
CA SER A 58 -5.69 17.43 14.69
C SER A 58 -5.78 18.73 13.89
#